data_AF-A0A7W0C0C1-F1
#
_entry.id   AF-A0A7W0C0C1-F1
#
_cell.length_a   1.000
_cell.length_b   1.000
_cell.length_c   1.000
_cell.angle_alpha   90.00
_cell.angle_beta   90.00
_cell.angle_gamma   90.00
#
_symmetry.space_group_name_H-M   'P 1'
#
loop_
_entity.id
_entity.type
_entity.pdbx_description
1 polymer ?
#
loop_
_entity_poly.entity_id
_entity_poly.type
_entity_poly.pdbx_seq_one_letter_code
_entity_poly.pdbx_strand_id
1 'polypeptide(L)' 'MCEIPHGQTQSYSEIANHIQKPASVRAVGTAIGANPVLIVVPCHRVIGKNGTLTGYRGGLEMKKRLLQLERL' A
#
# COMPACT_ATOMS: atom_id res chain seq x y z
N MET A 1 3.33 -6.31 -6.18
CA MET A 1 3.17 -4.91 -5.71
C MET A 1 3.59 -3.88 -6.75
N CYS A 2 4.67 -4.11 -7.52
CA CYS A 2 5.06 -3.25 -8.65
C CYS A 2 4.03 -3.13 -9.78
N GLU A 3 2.89 -3.81 -9.66
CA GLU A 3 1.82 -3.87 -10.65
C GLU A 3 0.69 -2.87 -10.37
N ILE A 4 0.66 -2.20 -9.20
CA ILE A 4 -0.40 -1.21 -8.92
C ILE A 4 -0.13 0.04 -9.76
N PRO A 5 -0.97 0.36 -10.76
CA PRO A 5 -0.71 1.49 -11.66
C PRO A 5 -0.81 2.84 -10.93
N HIS A 6 -0.22 3.88 -11.53
CA HIS A 6 -0.35 5.25 -11.04
C HIS A 6 -1.83 5.68 -11.01
N GLY A 7 -2.26 6.34 -9.94
CA GLY A 7 -3.65 6.76 -9.78
C GLY A 7 -4.61 5.61 -9.46
N GLN A 8 -4.07 4.46 -9.03
CA GLN A 8 -4.86 3.34 -8.51
C GLN A 8 -4.35 2.94 -7.13
N THR A 9 -5.23 2.34 -6.34
CA THR A 9 -4.91 1.80 -5.03
C THR A 9 -5.35 0.35 -4.91
N GLN A 10 -4.69 -0.40 -4.05
CA GLN A 10 -5.17 -1.70 -3.59
C GLN A 10 -5.24 -1.73 -2.07
N SER A 11 -6.08 -2.58 -1.53
CA SER A 11 -6.15 -2.86 -0.10
C SER A 11 -5.19 -3.97 0.30
N TYR A 12 -4.74 -3.94 1.55
CA TYR A 12 -3.96 -5.05 2.13
C TYR A 12 -4.69 -6.41 2.00
N SER A 13 -6.02 -6.41 2.11
CA SER A 13 -6.86 -7.59 1.92
C SER A 13 -6.89 -8.09 0.47
N GLU A 14 -6.95 -7.20 -0.52
CA GLU A 14 -6.92 -7.59 -1.93
C GLU A 14 -5.58 -8.23 -2.29
N ILE A 15 -4.48 -7.69 -1.78
CA ILE A 15 -3.15 -8.29 -1.99
C ILE A 15 -3.08 -9.66 -1.33
N ALA A 16 -3.56 -9.80 -0.09
CA ALA A 16 -3.61 -11.08 0.62
C ALA A 16 -4.43 -12.12 -0.16
N ASN A 17 -5.56 -11.71 -0.75
CA ASN A 17 -6.38 -12.57 -1.60
C ASN A 17 -5.66 -12.94 -2.91
N HIS A 18 -4.99 -11.99 -3.55
CA HIS A 18 -4.29 -12.20 -4.82
C HIS A 18 -3.15 -13.21 -4.67
N ILE A 19 -2.45 -13.21 -3.53
CA ILE A 19 -1.40 -14.20 -3.22
C ILE A 19 -1.95 -15.50 -2.61
N GLN A 20 -3.27 -15.72 -2.67
CA GLN A 20 -3.99 -16.89 -2.14
C GLN A 20 -3.77 -17.14 -0.64
N LYS A 21 -3.54 -16.06 0.13
CA LYS A 21 -3.38 -16.09 1.60
C LYS A 21 -4.31 -15.08 2.28
N PRO A 22 -5.65 -15.24 2.18
CA PRO A 22 -6.63 -14.27 2.66
C PRO A 22 -6.50 -13.94 4.17
N ALA A 23 -6.06 -14.90 4.99
CA ALA A 23 -5.87 -14.71 6.42
C ALA A 23 -4.59 -13.92 6.78
N SER A 24 -3.69 -13.68 5.82
CA SER A 24 -2.35 -13.11 6.07
C SER A 24 -2.27 -11.59 5.88
N VAL A 25 -3.38 -10.85 6.01
CA VAL A 25 -3.45 -9.39 5.82
C VAL A 25 -2.42 -8.65 6.67
N ARG A 26 -2.25 -9.02 7.95
CA ARG A 26 -1.26 -8.41 8.85
C ARG A 26 0.18 -8.63 8.36
N ALA A 27 0.50 -9.85 7.92
CA ALA A 27 1.82 -10.18 7.39
C ALA A 27 2.12 -9.42 6.09
N VAL A 28 1.12 -9.26 5.22
CA VAL A 28 1.21 -8.40 4.03
C VAL A 28 1.53 -6.95 4.43
N GLY A 29 0.83 -6.40 5.42
CA GLY A 29 1.11 -5.06 5.96
C GLY A 29 2.55 -4.91 6.45
N THR A 30 3.05 -5.88 7.23
CA THR A 30 4.43 -5.90 7.72
C THR A 30 5.44 -5.96 6.57
N ALA A 31 5.23 -6.85 5.58
CA ALA A 31 6.11 -6.97 4.43
C ALA A 31 6.17 -5.68 3.60
N ILE A 32 5.03 -5.02 3.43
CA ILE A 32 4.93 -3.72 2.75
C ILE A 32 5.66 -2.62 3.54
N GLY A 33 5.48 -2.56 4.85
CA GLY A 33 6.18 -1.59 5.70
C GLY A 33 7.70 -1.80 5.75
N ALA A 34 8.15 -3.04 5.54
CA ALA A 34 9.55 -3.41 5.44
C ALA A 34 10.21 -2.97 4.13
N ASN A 35 9.46 -2.50 3.12
CA ASN A 35 10.00 -2.08 1.84
C ASN A 35 11.09 -0.99 1.99
N PRO A 36 12.35 -1.27 1.60
CA PRO A 36 13.45 -0.30 1.68
C PRO A 36 13.46 0.70 0.51
N VAL A 37 12.78 0.40 -0.59
CA VAL A 37 12.77 1.22 -1.82
C VAL A 37 11.40 1.89 -1.97
N LEU A 38 11.20 2.96 -1.22
CA LEU A 38 9.96 3.74 -1.26
C LEU A 38 9.74 4.38 -2.64
N ILE A 39 8.48 4.65 -2.99
CA ILE A 39 8.03 5.28 -4.25
C ILE A 39 8.22 4.39 -5.49
N VAL A 40 9.43 3.86 -5.73
CA VAL A 40 9.74 2.97 -6.87
C VAL A 40 8.91 1.69 -6.78
N VAL A 41 8.91 1.04 -5.61
CA VAL A 41 7.88 0.07 -5.26
C VAL A 41 6.73 0.89 -4.66
N PRO A 42 5.53 0.90 -5.26
CA PRO A 42 4.47 1.85 -4.93
C PRO A 42 3.71 1.45 -3.66
N CYS A 43 4.43 1.30 -2.53
CA CYS A 43 3.84 0.91 -1.25
C CYS A 43 2.91 1.97 -0.65
N HIS A 44 3.01 3.23 -1.08
CA HIS A 44 2.07 4.29 -0.73
C HIS A 44 0.67 4.07 -1.35
N ARG A 45 0.57 3.28 -2.43
CA ARG A 45 -0.70 2.93 -3.10
C ARG A 45 -1.48 1.82 -2.39
N VAL A 46 -0.94 1.24 -1.32
CA VAL A 46 -1.65 0.22 -0.54
C VAL A 46 -2.27 0.79 0.72
N ILE A 47 -3.58 0.65 0.84
CA ILE A 47 -4.39 1.31 1.87
C ILE A 47 -5.33 0.33 2.58
N GLY A 48 -6.03 0.78 3.62
CA GLY A 48 -7.10 0.00 4.23
C GLY A 48 -8.28 -0.18 3.26
N LYS A 49 -9.03 -1.28 3.39
CA LYS A 49 -10.21 -1.58 2.53
C LYS A 49 -11.25 -0.45 2.54
N ASN A 50 -11.34 0.32 3.63
CA ASN A 50 -12.27 1.44 3.78
C ASN A 50 -11.64 2.80 3.38
N GLY A 51 -10.55 2.80 2.61
CA GLY A 51 -9.81 4.01 2.23
C GLY A 51 -8.87 4.56 3.30
N THR A 52 -8.81 3.93 4.48
CA THR A 52 -7.98 4.40 5.60
C THR A 52 -6.49 4.33 5.26
N LEU A 53 -5.77 5.44 5.44
CA LEU A 53 -4.31 5.45 5.35
C LEU A 53 -3.72 4.91 6.65
N THR A 54 -2.98 3.82 6.54
CA THR A 54 -2.22 3.22 7.65
C THR A 54 -0.79 2.98 7.21
N GLY A 55 0.13 2.90 8.17
CA GLY A 55 1.50 2.40 8.02
C GLY A 55 2.26 2.87 6.77
N TYR A 56 3.19 3.79 6.95
CA TYR A 56 4.14 4.14 5.89
C TYR A 56 5.48 4.49 6.49
N ARG A 57 6.56 3.90 5.95
CA ARG A 57 7.92 4.12 6.45
C ARG A 57 8.32 5.60 6.39
N GLY A 58 7.91 6.30 5.34
CA GLY A 58 8.14 7.75 5.19
C GLY A 58 7.14 8.63 5.97
N GLY A 59 6.29 8.05 6.82
CA GLY A 59 5.23 8.78 7.54
C GLY A 59 3.93 8.98 6.75
N LEU A 60 2.80 9.06 7.46
CA LEU A 60 1.48 9.14 6.83
C LEU A 60 1.29 10.41 5.97
N GLU A 61 1.90 11.53 6.37
CA GLU A 61 1.84 12.77 5.59
C GLU A 61 2.49 12.62 4.21
N MET A 62 3.63 11.93 4.13
CA MET A 62 4.29 11.65 2.85
C MET A 62 3.42 10.75 1.98
N LYS A 63 2.83 9.69 2.56
CA LYS A 63 1.92 8.79 1.85
C LYS A 63 0.73 9.56 1.27
N LYS A 64 0.11 10.42 2.07
CA LYS A 64 -1.01 11.27 1.64
C LYS A 64 -0.59 12.22 0.52
N ARG A 65 0.58 12.87 0.63
CA ARG A 65 1.09 13.77 -0.42
C ARG A 65 1.36 13.05 -1.73
N LEU A 66 1.92 11.84 -1.67
CA LEU A 66 2.15 11.02 -2.87
C LEU A 66 0.84 10.65 -3.55
N LEU A 67 -0.16 10.18 -2.79
CA LEU A 67 -1.49 9.89 -3.33
C LEU A 67 -2.12 11.12 -4.00
N GLN A 68 -2.02 12.30 -3.37
CA GLN A 68 -2.49 13.55 -3.96
C GLN A 68 -1.79 13.91 -5.29
N LEU A 69 -0.48 13.68 -5.39
CA LEU A 69 0.26 13.87 -6.65
C LEU A 69 -0.24 12.92 -7.74
N GLU A 70 -0.72 11.74 -7.36
CA GLU A 70 -1.37 10.78 -8.26
C GLU A 70 -2.85 11.06 -8.50
N ARG A 71 -3.39 12.15 -7.94
CA ARG A 71 -4.80 12.57 -8.01
C ARG A 71 -5.77 11.62 -7.29
N LEU A 72 -5.31 11.04 -6.19
CA LEU A 72 -6.07 10.19 -5.26
C LEU A 72 -6.29 10.89 -3.90
#